data_AF-T0M834-F1
#
_entry.id   AF-T0M834-F1
#
_cell.length_a   1.000
_cell.length_b   1.000
_cell.length_c   1.000
_cell.angle_alpha   90.00
_cell.angle_beta   90.00
_cell.angle_gamma   90.00
#
_symmetry.space_group_name_H-M   'P 1'
#
loop_
_entity.id
_entity.type
_entity.pdbx_description
1 polymer ?
#
loop_
_entity_poly.entity_id
_entity_poly.type
_entity_poly.pdbx_seq_one_letter_code
_entity_poly.pdbx_strand_id
1 'polypeptide(L)'
;MVKNLIKIPPSLCVKCRGAKMLCGLSYCPVSIADRVKKVYTFTGNSITGSSPPSLFVGRYGYPKINIYPSTPPFTGNTSYMEDESKWLSQDLNDFLSNRLSLLRGGIKVEATQASNPDYRLQEIQISSLSSSPVDIEMTVEKSFKNNVMLDENITPMGPSSPLKSIKFGNYHIDNRIEKIYYDRDLKAGNGIIKLYEKGMGINGISKALSSGSLGTGKKRRIVPTRWSITAADKSISDNLVEEIKDYNEIDEFQVYIRETKGNLFIGILAPGQWMFEWGESWFPGSTWNSFGDSVEVELDYEGYYGRKTYPDIGGCYYSSRLAVAEKYREMKRTGSAMLWREIYPGFNIPVGVWYVRENVRELFRGKPEIFNNIQEAVKYVSKFTKVDIRAWKAKSNNMKYLVSNLDNY
;
A
#
# COMPACT_ATOMS: atom_id res chain seq x y z
N MET A 1 -9.65 24.61 -16.87
CA MET A 1 -9.67 25.54 -15.73
C MET A 1 -8.45 25.26 -14.86
N VAL A 2 -7.80 26.31 -14.39
CA VAL A 2 -6.37 26.39 -14.07
C VAL A 2 -6.05 25.76 -12.71
N LYS A 3 -4.97 24.96 -12.68
CA LYS A 3 -4.34 24.37 -11.48
C LYS A 3 -4.04 25.43 -10.42
N ASN A 4 -4.77 25.45 -9.30
CA ASN A 4 -4.23 25.98 -8.06
C ASN A 4 -3.42 24.87 -7.36
N LEU A 5 -2.32 24.45 -8.00
CA LEU A 5 -1.20 23.89 -7.25
C LEU A 5 -0.77 24.99 -6.28
N ILE A 6 -0.58 24.66 -5.01
CA ILE A 6 -0.04 25.58 -4.00
C ILE A 6 1.19 26.26 -4.63
N LYS A 7 1.08 27.55 -4.98
CA LYS A 7 2.19 28.31 -5.54
C LYS A 7 3.15 28.61 -4.41
N ILE A 8 4.12 27.71 -4.21
CA ILE A 8 5.15 27.88 -3.19
C ILE A 8 6.02 29.09 -3.57
N PRO A 9 6.13 30.13 -2.73
CA PRO A 9 6.94 31.30 -3.04
C PRO A 9 8.42 30.91 -3.24
N PRO A 10 9.08 31.35 -4.33
CA PRO A 10 10.48 31.02 -4.57
C PRO A 10 11.41 31.46 -3.43
N SER A 11 11.11 32.59 -2.79
CA SER A 11 11.85 33.12 -1.64
C SER A 11 11.87 32.14 -0.45
N LEU A 12 10.79 31.38 -0.27
CA LEU A 12 10.67 30.36 0.77
C LEU A 12 11.56 29.16 0.45
N CYS A 13 11.56 28.70 -0.80
CA CYS A 13 12.41 27.60 -1.26
C CYS A 13 13.91 27.92 -1.12
N VAL A 14 14.33 29.14 -1.47
CA VAL A 14 15.74 29.58 -1.35
C VAL A 14 16.21 29.59 0.11
N LYS A 15 15.34 30.00 1.06
CA LYS A 15 15.62 29.94 2.50
C LYS A 15 15.58 28.52 3.06
N CYS A 16 14.70 27.69 2.53
CA CYS A 16 14.49 26.30 2.96
C CYS A 16 15.64 25.37 2.54
N ARG A 17 16.14 25.54 1.30
CA ARG A 17 17.14 24.68 0.64
C ARG A 17 16.84 23.17 0.74
N GLY A 18 15.56 22.81 0.80
CA GLY A 18 15.10 21.43 0.94
C GLY A 18 15.31 20.79 2.32
N ALA A 19 15.98 21.47 3.25
CA ALA A 19 16.30 20.93 4.58
C ALA A 19 15.24 21.28 5.64
N LYS A 20 14.65 22.48 5.54
CA LYS A 20 13.77 23.03 6.60
C LYS A 20 12.28 22.78 6.38
N MET A 21 11.88 22.25 5.23
CA MET A 21 10.48 21.97 4.86
C MET A 21 9.49 23.13 5.08
N LEU A 22 9.94 24.37 4.85
CA LEU A 22 9.17 25.58 5.18
C LEU A 22 7.89 25.77 4.36
N CYS A 23 7.74 25.04 3.25
CA CYS A 23 6.55 25.13 2.39
C CYS A 23 5.34 24.32 2.90
N GLY A 24 5.47 23.67 4.06
CA GLY A 24 4.38 22.89 4.67
C GLY A 24 4.16 21.51 4.03
N LEU A 25 4.84 21.18 2.92
CA LEU A 25 4.79 19.84 2.33
C LEU A 25 5.53 18.82 3.19
N SER A 26 5.04 17.58 3.21
CA SER A 26 5.71 16.44 3.87
C SER A 26 6.93 15.94 3.08
N TYR A 27 7.09 16.36 1.83
CA TYR A 27 8.21 16.04 0.93
C TYR A 27 8.69 17.29 0.17
N CYS A 28 9.89 17.22 -0.41
CA CYS A 28 10.50 18.31 -1.18
C CYS A 28 10.59 17.92 -2.66
N PRO A 29 9.71 18.44 -3.54
CA PRO A 29 9.74 18.15 -4.98
C PRO A 29 11.10 18.44 -5.64
N VAL A 30 11.77 19.51 -5.20
CA VAL A 30 13.10 19.91 -5.71
C VAL A 30 14.16 18.89 -5.34
N SER A 31 14.20 18.46 -4.08
CA SER A 31 15.17 17.45 -3.62
C SER A 31 14.95 16.11 -4.32
N ILE A 32 13.69 15.70 -4.52
CA ILE A 32 13.37 14.45 -5.21
C ILE A 32 13.81 14.53 -6.67
N ALA A 33 13.46 15.62 -7.37
CA ALA A 33 13.86 15.81 -8.75
C ALA A 33 15.39 15.81 -8.92
N ASP A 34 16.13 16.43 -7.99
CA ASP A 34 17.60 16.42 -7.99
C ASP A 34 18.17 15.01 -7.75
N ARG A 35 17.67 14.28 -6.74
CA ARG A 35 18.08 12.90 -6.44
C ARG A 35 17.85 11.97 -7.65
N VAL A 36 16.67 12.05 -8.25
CA VAL A 36 16.31 11.21 -9.39
C VAL A 36 17.13 11.58 -10.64
N LYS A 37 17.41 12.87 -10.88
CA LYS A 37 18.31 13.30 -11.98
C LYS A 37 19.73 12.76 -11.83
N LYS A 38 20.25 12.69 -10.60
CA LYS A 38 21.57 12.11 -10.32
C LYS A 38 21.63 10.61 -10.59
N VAL A 39 20.49 9.92 -10.51
CA VAL A 39 20.37 8.50 -10.87
C VAL A 39 20.20 8.32 -12.38
N TYR A 40 19.49 9.24 -13.05
CA TYR A 40 19.32 9.24 -14.50
C TYR A 40 20.50 9.82 -15.28
N THR A 41 21.66 9.18 -15.13
CA THR A 41 22.89 9.55 -15.85
C THR A 41 23.06 8.83 -17.19
N PHE A 42 22.11 8.00 -17.61
CA PHE A 42 22.21 7.26 -18.87
C PHE A 42 21.63 8.07 -20.05
N THR A 43 22.33 8.03 -21.18
CA THR A 43 21.86 8.58 -22.45
C THR A 43 21.62 7.43 -23.42
N GLY A 44 20.45 7.41 -24.05
CA GLY A 44 20.12 6.43 -25.09
C GLY A 44 18.97 5.51 -24.72
N ASN A 45 18.90 4.38 -25.44
CA ASN A 45 17.78 3.45 -25.40
C ASN A 45 18.08 2.15 -24.65
N SER A 46 19.32 1.93 -24.22
CA SER A 46 19.75 0.74 -23.49
C SER A 46 19.99 1.06 -22.03
N ILE A 47 19.49 0.19 -21.15
CA ILE A 47 19.56 0.31 -19.70
C ILE A 47 20.04 -1.00 -19.13
N THR A 48 21.01 -0.92 -18.23
CA THR A 48 21.50 -2.04 -17.45
C THR A 48 21.38 -1.69 -15.98
N GLY A 49 20.87 -2.62 -15.17
CA GLY A 49 20.83 -2.45 -13.73
C GLY A 49 20.17 -3.62 -13.00
N SER A 50 20.31 -3.63 -11.67
CA SER A 50 19.80 -4.70 -10.82
C SER A 50 18.39 -4.36 -10.36
N SER A 51 17.38 -5.00 -10.96
CA SER A 51 15.98 -4.83 -10.57
C SER A 51 15.72 -5.40 -9.18
N PRO A 52 14.90 -4.73 -8.33
CA PRO A 52 14.37 -5.28 -7.08
C PRO A 52 13.18 -6.23 -7.37
N PRO A 53 13.36 -7.13 -8.34
CA PRO A 53 12.33 -7.71 -9.22
C PRO A 53 10.99 -6.96 -9.29
N SER A 54 11.00 -5.69 -9.71
CA SER A 54 9.77 -4.87 -9.75
C SER A 54 8.98 -5.09 -11.03
N LEU A 55 7.69 -5.41 -10.88
CA LEU A 55 6.73 -5.60 -11.97
C LEU A 55 5.46 -4.82 -11.67
N PHE A 56 5.10 -3.88 -12.54
CA PHE A 56 3.81 -3.21 -12.48
C PHE A 56 2.89 -3.68 -13.61
N VAL A 57 1.63 -3.93 -13.29
CA VAL A 57 0.60 -4.35 -14.24
C VAL A 57 -0.51 -3.30 -14.24
N GLY A 58 -0.72 -2.68 -15.41
CA GLY A 58 -1.75 -1.66 -15.60
C GLY A 58 -3.17 -2.24 -15.58
N ARG A 59 -4.14 -1.39 -15.20
CA ARG A 59 -5.57 -1.76 -15.16
C ARG A 59 -6.36 -1.44 -16.44
N TYR A 60 -5.88 -0.46 -17.21
CA TYR A 60 -6.60 0.02 -18.39
C TYR A 60 -6.46 -0.96 -19.56
N GLY A 61 -7.59 -1.26 -20.21
CA GLY A 61 -7.64 -2.15 -21.37
C GLY A 61 -7.88 -3.63 -21.05
N TYR A 62 -8.10 -4.00 -19.78
CA TYR A 62 -8.33 -5.40 -19.39
C TYR A 62 -9.42 -6.07 -20.25
N PRO A 63 -9.16 -7.26 -20.84
CA PRO A 63 -8.05 -8.18 -20.55
C PRO A 63 -6.73 -7.91 -21.30
N LYS A 64 -6.66 -6.95 -22.23
CA LYS A 64 -5.44 -6.57 -22.96
C LYS A 64 -4.74 -5.41 -22.26
N ILE A 65 -3.76 -5.74 -21.43
CA ILE A 65 -3.13 -4.81 -20.47
C ILE A 65 -1.66 -4.61 -20.79
N ASN A 66 -1.10 -3.53 -20.24
CA ASN A 66 0.34 -3.30 -20.28
C ASN A 66 0.98 -3.79 -18.97
N ILE A 67 2.08 -4.53 -19.10
CA ILE A 67 2.98 -4.87 -17.99
C ILE A 67 4.28 -4.09 -18.13
N TYR A 68 4.95 -3.86 -17.01
CA TYR A 68 6.09 -2.97 -16.89
C TYR A 68 7.13 -3.60 -15.95
N PRO A 69 7.96 -4.53 -16.44
CA PRO A 69 9.22 -4.86 -15.76
C PRO A 69 10.03 -3.58 -15.58
N SER A 70 10.61 -3.43 -14.40
CA SER A 70 11.26 -2.18 -14.00
C SER A 70 12.65 -2.42 -13.43
N THR A 71 13.60 -1.55 -13.75
CA THR A 71 14.97 -1.62 -13.23
C THR A 71 15.54 -0.21 -13.02
N PRO A 72 16.34 0.04 -11.97
CA PRO A 72 17.11 1.27 -11.89
C PRO A 72 18.29 1.23 -12.88
N PRO A 73 18.88 2.38 -13.26
CA PRO A 73 20.05 2.44 -14.14
C PRO A 73 21.39 2.22 -13.40
N PHE A 74 21.40 1.36 -12.38
CA PHE A 74 22.60 1.00 -11.62
C PHE A 74 22.51 -0.43 -11.11
N THR A 75 23.66 -1.04 -10.82
CA THR A 75 23.77 -2.41 -10.31
C THR A 75 24.07 -2.45 -8.82
N GLY A 76 23.74 -3.57 -8.18
CA GLY A 76 24.00 -3.82 -6.76
C GLY A 76 22.76 -4.25 -5.98
N ASN A 77 22.80 -4.11 -4.66
CA ASN A 77 21.67 -4.48 -3.82
C ASN A 77 20.55 -3.44 -3.89
N THR A 78 19.48 -3.75 -4.61
CA THR A 78 18.31 -2.88 -4.77
C THR A 78 17.08 -3.34 -3.99
N SER A 79 17.17 -4.41 -3.19
CA SER A 79 16.01 -5.00 -2.48
C SER A 79 15.24 -3.99 -1.60
N TYR A 80 15.92 -2.98 -1.06
CA TYR A 80 15.30 -1.90 -0.28
C TYR A 80 14.26 -1.07 -1.07
N MET A 81 14.31 -1.11 -2.40
CA MET A 81 13.39 -0.37 -3.29
C MET A 81 12.02 -1.04 -3.46
N GLU A 82 11.81 -2.24 -2.91
CA GLU A 82 10.56 -3.04 -2.93
C GLU A 82 10.21 -3.64 -1.54
N ASP A 83 10.91 -3.22 -0.47
CA ASP A 83 10.68 -3.70 0.90
C ASP A 83 9.81 -2.73 1.70
N GLU A 84 8.50 -3.01 1.73
CA GLU A 84 7.49 -2.19 2.43
C GLU A 84 7.80 -1.98 3.91
N SER A 85 8.40 -2.98 4.58
CA SER A 85 8.72 -2.90 6.01
C SER A 85 9.82 -1.88 6.31
N LYS A 86 10.75 -1.70 5.36
CA LYS A 86 11.82 -0.70 5.46
C LYS A 86 11.40 0.67 4.95
N TRP A 87 10.42 0.75 4.05
CA TRP A 87 9.92 2.04 3.58
C TRP A 87 9.31 2.88 4.69
N LEU A 88 8.73 2.24 5.71
CA LEU A 88 8.16 2.96 6.84
C LEU A 88 9.21 3.75 7.64
N SER A 89 10.45 3.25 7.72
CA SER A 89 11.56 3.91 8.43
C SER A 89 12.43 4.81 7.53
N GLN A 90 12.16 4.84 6.21
CA GLN A 90 12.87 5.70 5.27
C GLN A 90 12.30 7.12 5.25
N ASP A 91 13.14 8.11 4.93
CA ASP A 91 12.66 9.46 4.63
C ASP A 91 11.74 9.42 3.39
N LEU A 92 10.63 10.17 3.45
CA LEU A 92 9.65 10.17 2.36
C LEU A 92 10.28 10.60 1.03
N ASN A 93 11.26 11.51 1.03
CA ASN A 93 11.93 11.90 -0.21
C ASN A 93 12.79 10.77 -0.78
N ASP A 94 13.42 9.94 0.07
CA ASP A 94 14.19 8.78 -0.38
C ASP A 94 13.27 7.72 -0.96
N PHE A 95 12.18 7.38 -0.27
CA PHE A 95 11.16 6.47 -0.79
C PHE A 95 10.68 6.94 -2.18
N LEU A 96 10.27 8.20 -2.31
CA LEU A 96 9.78 8.76 -3.58
C LEU A 96 10.86 8.72 -4.66
N SER A 97 12.10 9.08 -4.32
CA SER A 97 13.22 9.03 -5.26
C SER A 97 13.51 7.61 -5.72
N ASN A 98 13.44 6.61 -4.83
CA ASN A 98 13.61 5.20 -5.18
C ASN A 98 12.53 4.73 -6.15
N ARG A 99 11.25 4.99 -5.86
CA ARG A 99 10.13 4.64 -6.74
C ARG A 99 10.23 5.31 -8.11
N LEU A 100 10.64 6.57 -8.12
CA LEU A 100 10.81 7.36 -9.33
C LEU A 100 12.06 7.01 -10.12
N SER A 101 13.04 6.31 -9.54
CA SER A 101 14.26 5.89 -10.23
C SER A 101 14.10 4.60 -11.04
N LEU A 102 13.01 3.85 -10.83
CA LEU A 102 12.73 2.60 -11.54
C LEU A 102 12.24 2.88 -12.97
N LEU A 103 13.09 2.63 -13.96
CA LEU A 103 12.77 2.77 -15.39
C LEU A 103 11.93 1.60 -15.84
N ARG A 104 10.87 1.88 -16.61
CA ARG A 104 9.83 0.89 -16.94
C ARG A 104 9.75 0.60 -18.43
N GLY A 105 9.90 -0.67 -18.80
CA GLY A 105 9.69 -1.14 -20.17
C GLY A 105 8.25 -1.60 -20.38
N GLY A 106 7.45 -0.86 -21.15
CA GLY A 106 6.04 -1.18 -21.39
C GLY A 106 5.84 -2.23 -22.49
N ILE A 107 5.14 -3.30 -22.17
CA ILE A 107 4.76 -4.37 -23.10
C ILE A 107 3.25 -4.63 -22.96
N LYS A 108 2.55 -4.78 -24.09
CA LYS A 108 1.15 -5.18 -24.12
C LYS A 108 1.02 -6.71 -24.17
N VAL A 109 0.17 -7.26 -23.31
CA VAL A 109 -0.13 -8.70 -23.21
C VAL A 109 -1.62 -8.90 -22.96
N GLU A 110 -2.12 -10.10 -23.29
CA GLU A 110 -3.45 -10.51 -22.87
C GLU A 110 -3.37 -11.28 -21.55
N ALA A 111 -4.25 -10.95 -20.59
CA ALA A 111 -4.19 -11.50 -19.24
C ALA A 111 -4.20 -13.04 -19.20
N THR A 112 -4.89 -13.69 -20.14
CA THR A 112 -5.00 -15.15 -20.27
C THR A 112 -3.70 -15.83 -20.66
N GLN A 113 -2.75 -15.10 -21.25
CA GLN A 113 -1.43 -15.63 -21.64
C GLN A 113 -0.60 -16.09 -20.44
N ALA A 114 -0.93 -15.67 -19.20
CA ALA A 114 -0.27 -16.20 -18.00
C ALA A 114 -0.36 -17.72 -17.85
N SER A 115 -1.39 -18.35 -18.43
CA SER A 115 -1.57 -19.82 -18.39
C SER A 115 -0.66 -20.57 -19.36
N ASN A 116 -0.24 -19.92 -20.45
CA ASN A 116 0.66 -20.46 -21.47
C ASN A 116 1.50 -19.30 -22.06
N PRO A 117 2.48 -18.78 -21.30
CA PRO A 117 3.25 -17.62 -21.70
C PRO A 117 4.21 -17.96 -22.85
N ASP A 118 4.51 -16.98 -23.69
CA ASP A 118 5.69 -17.08 -24.54
C ASP A 118 6.97 -16.96 -23.69
N TYR A 119 8.13 -17.23 -24.29
CA TYR A 119 9.41 -17.18 -23.58
C TYR A 119 9.63 -15.83 -22.88
N ARG A 120 9.30 -14.71 -23.55
CA ARG A 120 9.51 -13.37 -23.00
C ARG A 120 8.64 -13.11 -21.77
N LEU A 121 7.35 -13.45 -21.84
CA LEU A 121 6.43 -13.30 -20.73
C LEU A 121 6.80 -14.24 -19.58
N GLN A 122 7.23 -15.46 -19.87
CA GLN A 122 7.68 -16.42 -18.87
C GLN A 122 8.89 -15.89 -18.10
N GLU A 123 9.89 -15.33 -18.78
CA GLU A 123 11.05 -14.70 -18.15
C GLU A 123 10.66 -13.49 -17.27
N ILE A 124 9.73 -12.65 -17.73
CA ILE A 124 9.21 -11.53 -16.93
C ILE A 124 8.47 -12.04 -15.68
N GLN A 125 7.66 -13.09 -15.82
CA GLN A 125 6.96 -13.70 -14.69
C GLN A 125 7.94 -14.25 -13.67
N ILE A 126 8.87 -15.11 -14.11
CA ILE A 126 9.82 -15.78 -13.22
C ILE A 126 10.74 -14.77 -12.53
N SER A 127 11.32 -13.83 -13.28
CA SER A 127 12.18 -12.79 -12.71
C SER A 127 11.44 -11.96 -11.66
N SER A 128 10.17 -11.60 -11.88
CA SER A 128 9.37 -10.85 -10.90
C SER A 128 9.18 -11.60 -9.58
N LEU A 129 9.23 -12.94 -9.59
CA LEU A 129 9.11 -13.77 -8.38
C LEU A 129 10.44 -13.98 -7.65
N SER A 130 11.52 -13.36 -8.12
CA SER A 130 12.80 -13.56 -7.50
C SER A 130 12.85 -12.97 -6.08
N SER A 131 13.53 -13.68 -5.19
CA SER A 131 13.79 -13.27 -3.81
C SER A 131 15.02 -12.35 -3.67
N SER A 132 15.82 -12.20 -4.73
CA SER A 132 17.01 -11.35 -4.78
C SER A 132 16.93 -10.37 -5.97
N PRO A 133 17.73 -9.29 -5.96
CA PRO A 133 17.86 -8.44 -7.14
C PRO A 133 18.26 -9.25 -8.37
N VAL A 134 17.71 -8.89 -9.53
CA VAL A 134 17.95 -9.55 -10.81
C VAL A 134 18.56 -8.55 -11.77
N ASP A 135 19.72 -8.87 -12.34
CA ASP A 135 20.32 -8.02 -13.37
C ASP A 135 19.46 -8.03 -14.63
N ILE A 136 19.14 -6.85 -15.14
CA ILE A 136 18.31 -6.67 -16.33
C ILE A 136 19.08 -5.82 -17.34
N GLU A 137 19.10 -6.29 -18.58
CA GLU A 137 19.44 -5.49 -19.75
C GLU A 137 18.16 -5.21 -20.55
N MET A 138 17.77 -3.95 -20.60
CA MET A 138 16.53 -3.50 -21.21
C MET A 138 16.82 -2.51 -22.34
N THR A 139 16.26 -2.75 -23.52
CA THR A 139 16.25 -1.80 -24.64
C THR A 139 14.85 -1.31 -24.91
N VAL A 140 14.65 0.00 -24.98
CA VAL A 140 13.37 0.65 -25.26
C VAL A 140 13.34 1.31 -26.63
N GLU A 141 12.14 1.54 -27.18
CA GLU A 141 11.99 2.21 -28.48
C GLU A 141 12.38 3.69 -28.43
N LYS A 142 12.04 4.36 -27.33
CA LYS A 142 12.29 5.78 -27.12
C LYS A 142 13.05 5.98 -25.82
N SER A 143 14.09 6.81 -25.84
CA SER A 143 14.82 7.16 -24.63
C SER A 143 13.89 7.81 -23.62
N PHE A 144 14.17 7.60 -22.34
CA PHE A 144 13.38 8.19 -21.27
C PHE A 144 13.67 9.69 -21.20
N LYS A 145 12.61 10.50 -21.13
CA LYS A 145 12.79 11.94 -20.90
C LYS A 145 13.21 12.15 -19.45
N ASN A 146 14.17 13.05 -19.21
CA ASN A 146 14.67 13.41 -17.87
C ASN A 146 13.65 14.18 -16.99
N ASN A 147 12.36 14.15 -17.37
CA ASN A 147 11.30 14.85 -16.67
C ASN A 147 10.61 13.87 -15.73
N VAL A 148 10.99 13.94 -14.47
CA VAL A 148 10.30 13.28 -13.37
C VAL A 148 8.95 13.96 -13.18
N MET A 149 7.86 13.20 -13.28
CA MET A 149 6.52 13.70 -12.98
C MET A 149 6.12 13.28 -11.58
N LEU A 150 6.09 14.24 -10.67
CA LEU A 150 5.39 14.14 -9.40
C LEU A 150 3.98 14.66 -9.63
N ASP A 151 3.00 13.76 -9.55
CA ASP A 151 1.58 14.09 -9.65
C ASP A 151 0.90 13.65 -8.35
N GLU A 152 0.09 14.53 -7.78
CA GLU A 152 -0.64 14.29 -6.53
C GLU A 152 -1.79 13.28 -6.72
N ASN A 153 -2.16 12.97 -7.96
CA ASN A 153 -3.25 12.04 -8.29
C ASN A 153 -2.76 10.67 -8.74
N ILE A 154 -1.45 10.51 -8.97
CA ILE A 154 -0.87 9.28 -9.54
C ILE A 154 0.21 8.79 -8.60
N THR A 155 0.18 7.48 -8.30
CA THR A 155 1.24 6.84 -7.53
C THR A 155 2.61 7.15 -8.16
N PRO A 156 3.61 7.57 -7.37
CA PRO A 156 4.92 7.91 -7.88
C PRO A 156 5.55 6.69 -8.53
N MET A 157 5.79 6.78 -9.84
CA MET A 157 6.37 5.74 -10.66
C MET A 157 7.37 6.36 -11.61
N GLY A 158 8.52 5.69 -11.80
CA GLY A 158 9.49 6.14 -12.78
C GLY A 158 8.92 6.19 -14.21
N PRO A 159 9.64 6.84 -15.14
CA PRO A 159 9.18 7.02 -16.50
C PRO A 159 9.07 5.66 -17.21
N SER A 160 8.21 5.60 -18.22
CA SER A 160 7.94 4.38 -19.00
C SER A 160 8.15 4.62 -20.49
N SER A 161 8.66 3.62 -21.19
CA SER A 161 8.82 3.64 -22.65
C SER A 161 8.49 2.26 -23.24
N PRO A 162 7.97 2.16 -24.48
CA PRO A 162 7.72 0.86 -25.11
C PRO A 162 8.98 -0.01 -25.15
N LEU A 163 8.82 -1.27 -24.75
CA LEU A 163 9.91 -2.23 -24.63
C LEU A 163 10.24 -2.86 -25.99
N LYS A 164 11.50 -2.73 -26.43
CA LYS A 164 12.01 -3.40 -27.63
C LYS A 164 12.53 -4.81 -27.30
N SER A 165 13.40 -4.92 -26.30
CA SER A 165 13.95 -6.20 -25.83
C SER A 165 14.32 -6.14 -24.36
N ILE A 166 14.26 -7.26 -23.68
CA ILE A 166 14.68 -7.42 -22.29
C ILE A 166 15.41 -8.75 -22.13
N LYS A 167 16.50 -8.75 -21.37
CA LYS A 167 17.22 -9.94 -20.94
C LYS A 167 17.39 -9.89 -19.43
N PHE A 168 17.34 -11.06 -18.83
CA PHE A 168 17.51 -11.25 -17.39
C PHE A 168 18.81 -12.02 -17.15
N GLY A 169 19.54 -11.62 -16.13
CA GLY A 169 20.62 -12.42 -15.57
C GLY A 169 20.07 -13.51 -14.66
N ASN A 170 20.89 -13.97 -13.72
CA ASN A 170 20.50 -15.02 -12.79
C ASN A 170 19.41 -14.50 -11.83
N TYR A 171 18.42 -15.36 -11.56
CA TYR A 171 17.35 -15.13 -10.59
C TYR A 171 17.26 -16.29 -9.62
N HIS A 172 16.82 -16.00 -8.39
CA HIS A 172 16.53 -17.01 -7.38
C HIS A 172 15.04 -17.00 -7.02
N ILE A 173 14.32 -18.05 -7.40
CA ILE A 173 12.88 -18.19 -7.10
C ILE A 173 12.72 -18.66 -5.66
N ASP A 174 11.77 -18.07 -4.93
CA ASP A 174 11.40 -18.57 -3.61
C ASP A 174 10.68 -19.93 -3.74
N ASN A 175 11.25 -20.96 -3.11
CA ASN A 175 10.71 -22.32 -3.09
C ASN A 175 9.23 -22.40 -2.66
N ARG A 176 8.74 -21.44 -1.86
CA ARG A 176 7.32 -21.37 -1.46
C ARG A 176 6.42 -21.05 -2.65
N ILE A 177 6.84 -20.12 -3.51
CA ILE A 177 6.12 -19.74 -4.75
C ILE A 177 6.22 -20.86 -5.76
N GLU A 178 7.40 -21.42 -5.96
CA GLU A 178 7.64 -22.50 -6.91
C GLU A 178 6.70 -23.69 -6.68
N LYS A 179 6.60 -24.15 -5.43
CA LYS A 179 5.68 -25.24 -5.04
C LYS A 179 4.22 -24.95 -5.40
N ILE A 180 3.77 -23.71 -5.21
CA ILE A 180 2.39 -23.29 -5.52
C ILE A 180 2.19 -23.10 -7.03
N TYR A 181 3.22 -22.64 -7.75
CA TYR A 181 3.18 -22.49 -9.18
C TYR A 181 3.08 -23.84 -9.91
N TYR A 182 3.69 -24.91 -9.39
CA TYR A 182 3.57 -26.24 -10.00
C TYR A 182 2.28 -26.98 -9.60
N ASP A 183 1.62 -26.58 -8.51
CA ASP A 183 0.29 -27.07 -8.14
C ASP A 183 -0.78 -26.45 -9.06
N ARG A 184 -1.16 -27.19 -10.10
CA ARG A 184 -2.10 -26.72 -11.15
C ARG A 184 -3.57 -26.81 -10.74
N ASP A 185 -3.89 -27.45 -9.62
CA ASP A 185 -5.25 -27.59 -9.10
C ASP A 185 -5.57 -26.61 -7.97
N LEU A 186 -4.54 -25.95 -7.42
CA LEU A 186 -4.68 -24.97 -6.37
C LEU A 186 -5.33 -23.67 -6.84
N LYS A 187 -6.47 -23.32 -6.22
CA LYS A 187 -7.13 -22.02 -6.40
C LYS A 187 -6.22 -20.89 -5.89
N ALA A 188 -6.27 -19.73 -6.55
CA ALA A 188 -5.43 -18.58 -6.21
C ALA A 188 -5.61 -18.12 -4.76
N GLY A 189 -6.85 -18.07 -4.26
CA GLY A 189 -7.15 -17.74 -2.86
C GLY A 189 -6.44 -18.66 -1.87
N ASN A 190 -6.52 -19.98 -2.07
CA ASN A 190 -5.83 -20.96 -1.21
C ASN A 190 -4.30 -20.81 -1.32
N GLY A 191 -3.78 -20.48 -2.51
CA GLY A 191 -2.36 -20.18 -2.70
C GLY A 191 -1.91 -18.96 -1.90
N ILE A 192 -2.70 -17.88 -1.90
CA ILE A 192 -2.45 -16.66 -1.11
C ILE A 192 -2.31 -17.01 0.38
N ILE A 193 -3.27 -17.76 0.95
CA ILE A 193 -3.24 -18.15 2.36
C ILE A 193 -2.03 -19.00 2.68
N LYS A 194 -1.75 -20.04 1.87
CA LYS A 194 -0.57 -20.91 2.07
C LYS A 194 0.75 -20.15 2.01
N LEU A 195 0.88 -19.13 1.15
CA LEU A 195 2.10 -18.30 1.11
C LEU A 195 2.23 -17.46 2.36
N TYR A 196 1.13 -16.84 2.79
CA TYR A 196 1.08 -16.01 3.98
C TYR A 196 1.43 -16.81 5.24
N GLU A 197 0.82 -17.98 5.45
CA GLU A 197 1.11 -18.89 6.57
C GLU A 197 2.57 -19.36 6.61
N LYS A 198 3.21 -19.47 5.43
CA LYS A 198 4.64 -19.77 5.32
C LYS A 198 5.55 -18.54 5.49
N GLY A 199 5.01 -17.42 5.98
CA GLY A 199 5.75 -16.20 6.28
C GLY A 199 6.16 -15.39 5.05
N MET A 200 5.43 -15.49 3.94
CA MET A 200 5.69 -14.62 2.79
C MET A 200 5.04 -13.25 2.99
N GLY A 201 5.79 -12.18 2.71
CA GLY A 201 5.26 -10.82 2.79
C GLY A 201 4.18 -10.53 1.75
N ILE A 202 3.27 -9.60 2.08
CA ILE A 202 2.10 -9.24 1.26
C ILE A 202 2.50 -8.73 -0.13
N ASN A 203 3.58 -7.94 -0.25
CA ASN A 203 4.08 -7.49 -1.55
C ASN A 203 4.45 -8.68 -2.45
N GLY A 204 5.18 -9.67 -1.92
CA GLY A 204 5.56 -10.89 -2.66
C GLY A 204 4.35 -11.69 -3.15
N ILE A 205 3.36 -11.88 -2.27
CA ILE A 205 2.10 -12.55 -2.61
C ILE A 205 1.32 -11.78 -3.69
N SER A 206 1.20 -10.47 -3.53
CA SER A 206 0.52 -9.58 -4.47
C SER A 206 1.19 -9.58 -5.84
N LYS A 207 2.53 -9.61 -5.86
CA LYS A 207 3.32 -9.71 -7.08
C LYS A 207 3.13 -11.06 -7.77
N ALA A 208 3.12 -12.16 -7.02
CA ALA A 208 2.82 -13.50 -7.54
C ALA A 208 1.42 -13.62 -8.14
N LEU A 209 0.43 -12.95 -7.55
CA LEU A 209 -0.89 -12.85 -8.14
C LEU A 209 -0.89 -11.96 -9.39
N SER A 210 -0.21 -10.81 -9.34
CA SER A 210 -0.16 -9.84 -10.43
C SER A 210 0.53 -10.39 -11.68
N SER A 211 1.64 -11.13 -11.52
CA SER A 211 2.33 -11.83 -12.61
C SER A 211 1.49 -12.97 -13.22
N GLY A 212 0.41 -13.39 -12.57
CA GLY A 212 -0.40 -14.53 -12.98
C GLY A 212 0.20 -15.88 -12.61
N SER A 213 1.05 -15.92 -11.59
CA SER A 213 1.70 -17.14 -11.11
C SER A 213 0.83 -17.94 -10.14
N LEU A 214 -0.28 -17.38 -9.65
CA LEU A 214 -1.23 -18.04 -8.76
C LEU A 214 -2.53 -18.44 -9.45
N GLY A 215 -3.09 -19.58 -9.05
CA GLY A 215 -4.36 -20.10 -9.54
C GLY A 215 -4.25 -21.40 -10.33
N THR A 216 -5.39 -21.98 -10.68
CA THR A 216 -5.44 -23.25 -11.39
C THR A 216 -4.90 -23.09 -12.80
N GLY A 217 -4.15 -24.08 -13.30
CA GLY A 217 -3.27 -23.92 -14.47
C GLY A 217 -3.92 -23.20 -15.66
N LYS A 218 -5.07 -23.70 -16.13
CA LYS A 218 -5.80 -23.10 -17.28
C LYS A 218 -6.52 -21.79 -16.97
N LYS A 219 -6.69 -21.42 -15.69
CA LYS A 219 -7.39 -20.20 -15.24
C LYS A 219 -6.45 -19.12 -14.72
N ARG A 220 -5.13 -19.31 -14.78
CA ARG A 220 -4.14 -18.29 -14.44
C ARG A 220 -4.32 -17.07 -15.33
N ARG A 221 -4.29 -15.89 -14.71
CA ARG A 221 -4.45 -14.61 -15.38
C ARG A 221 -3.48 -13.61 -14.78
N ILE A 222 -2.89 -12.77 -15.62
CA ILE A 222 -2.20 -11.56 -15.16
C ILE A 222 -3.26 -10.62 -14.57
N VAL A 223 -3.03 -10.15 -13.34
CA VAL A 223 -3.98 -9.31 -12.61
C VAL A 223 -3.36 -7.92 -12.40
N PRO A 224 -4.08 -6.82 -12.68
CA PRO A 224 -3.60 -5.47 -12.37
C PRO A 224 -3.09 -5.34 -10.94
N THR A 225 -1.93 -4.70 -10.75
CA THR A 225 -1.23 -4.65 -9.46
C THR A 225 -2.12 -4.12 -8.34
N ARG A 226 -2.93 -3.09 -8.62
CA ARG A 226 -3.88 -2.54 -7.64
C ARG A 226 -4.91 -3.57 -7.19
N TRP A 227 -5.43 -4.39 -8.11
CA TRP A 227 -6.40 -5.44 -7.78
C TRP A 227 -5.72 -6.59 -7.03
N SER A 228 -4.49 -6.93 -7.39
CA SER A 228 -3.74 -7.99 -6.71
C SER A 228 -3.45 -7.66 -5.25
N ILE A 229 -3.05 -6.42 -4.96
CA ILE A 229 -2.81 -5.96 -3.58
C ILE A 229 -4.09 -6.07 -2.76
N THR A 230 -5.20 -5.51 -3.26
CA THR A 230 -6.50 -5.61 -2.58
C THR A 230 -6.97 -7.06 -2.42
N ALA A 231 -6.78 -7.91 -3.43
CA ALA A 231 -7.19 -9.31 -3.37
C ALA A 231 -6.36 -10.10 -2.34
N ALA A 232 -5.07 -9.83 -2.22
CA ALA A 232 -4.20 -10.41 -1.20
C ALA A 232 -4.62 -9.96 0.20
N ASP A 233 -4.71 -8.64 0.44
CA ASP A 233 -5.14 -8.09 1.72
C ASP A 233 -6.52 -8.63 2.14
N LYS A 234 -7.48 -8.65 1.22
CA LYS A 234 -8.84 -9.16 1.48
C LYS A 234 -8.82 -10.65 1.80
N SER A 235 -8.16 -11.47 0.97
CA SER A 235 -8.20 -12.93 1.14
C SER A 235 -7.56 -13.33 2.47
N ILE A 236 -6.41 -12.72 2.82
CA ILE A 236 -5.72 -12.99 4.08
C ILE A 236 -6.56 -12.47 5.25
N SER A 237 -7.03 -11.22 5.21
CA SER A 237 -7.85 -10.69 6.30
C SER A 237 -9.14 -11.49 6.52
N ASP A 238 -9.82 -11.95 5.47
CA ASP A 238 -11.01 -12.79 5.59
C ASP A 238 -10.69 -14.09 6.32
N ASN A 239 -9.59 -14.75 5.95
CA ASN A 239 -9.18 -16.00 6.59
C ASN A 239 -8.81 -15.80 8.07
N LEU A 240 -8.09 -14.73 8.40
CA LEU A 240 -7.73 -14.43 9.79
C LEU A 240 -8.95 -14.03 10.61
N VAL A 241 -9.89 -13.29 10.03
CA VAL A 241 -11.11 -12.88 10.74
C VAL A 241 -11.98 -14.08 11.08
N GLU A 242 -12.11 -15.06 10.21
CA GLU A 242 -12.81 -16.31 10.55
C GLU A 242 -12.11 -17.08 11.68
N GLU A 243 -10.77 -17.07 11.74
CA GLU A 243 -10.01 -17.69 12.84
C GLU A 243 -10.21 -16.95 14.19
N ILE A 244 -10.09 -15.62 14.21
CA ILE A 244 -10.14 -14.86 15.47
C ILE A 244 -11.56 -14.73 16.04
N LYS A 245 -12.62 -14.95 15.25
CA LYS A 245 -14.00 -14.93 15.75
C LYS A 245 -14.25 -15.98 16.84
N ASP A 246 -13.50 -17.07 16.83
CA ASP A 246 -13.59 -18.16 17.80
C ASP A 246 -12.75 -17.91 19.07
N TYR A 247 -12.03 -16.78 19.14
CA TYR A 247 -11.22 -16.44 20.31
C TYR A 247 -12.03 -15.72 21.39
N ASN A 248 -11.53 -15.76 22.62
CA ASN A 248 -12.11 -14.98 23.72
C ASN A 248 -11.96 -13.48 23.46
N GLU A 249 -12.94 -12.70 23.90
CA GLU A 249 -12.93 -11.24 23.77
C GLU A 249 -11.81 -10.61 24.62
N ILE A 250 -11.35 -9.43 24.23
CA ILE A 250 -10.54 -8.59 25.13
C ILE A 250 -11.41 -8.03 26.27
N ASP A 251 -10.80 -7.84 27.43
CA ASP A 251 -11.53 -7.42 28.63
C ASP A 251 -11.70 -5.89 28.74
N GLU A 252 -10.79 -5.13 28.13
CA GLU A 252 -10.65 -3.68 28.32
C GLU A 252 -10.51 -2.94 26.98
N PHE A 253 -10.83 -1.64 26.99
CA PHE A 253 -10.62 -0.78 25.84
C PHE A 253 -9.14 -0.42 25.73
N GLN A 254 -8.55 -0.63 24.56
CA GLN A 254 -7.14 -0.30 24.28
C GLN A 254 -7.07 0.79 23.22
N VAL A 255 -6.45 1.92 23.57
CA VAL A 255 -6.23 3.03 22.64
C VAL A 255 -4.76 3.10 22.27
N TYR A 256 -4.50 3.10 20.96
CA TYR A 256 -3.20 3.29 20.36
C TYR A 256 -3.19 4.61 19.59
N ILE A 257 -2.12 5.39 19.74
CA ILE A 257 -1.91 6.64 19.02
C ILE A 257 -0.55 6.57 18.33
N ARG A 258 -0.52 6.90 17.04
CA ARG A 258 0.71 7.02 16.26
C ARG A 258 0.68 8.27 15.41
N GLU A 259 1.60 9.18 15.71
CA GLU A 259 1.88 10.33 14.87
C GLU A 259 2.97 10.00 13.84
N THR A 260 2.74 10.46 12.62
CA THR A 260 3.73 10.43 11.53
C THR A 260 3.72 11.76 10.80
N LYS A 261 4.68 11.96 9.89
CA LYS A 261 4.80 13.22 9.14
C LYS A 261 3.54 13.50 8.31
N GLY A 262 2.70 14.39 8.81
CA GLY A 262 1.44 14.80 8.17
C GLY A 262 0.29 13.81 8.31
N ASN A 263 0.40 12.78 9.16
CA ASN A 263 -0.73 11.89 9.45
C ASN A 263 -0.79 11.50 10.92
N LEU A 264 -2.00 11.37 11.45
CA LEU A 264 -2.28 10.77 12.76
C LEU A 264 -3.04 9.47 12.54
N PHE A 265 -2.58 8.38 13.14
CA PHE A 265 -3.29 7.09 13.19
C PHE A 265 -3.75 6.83 14.61
N ILE A 266 -5.02 6.45 14.74
CA ILE A 266 -5.68 6.13 16.00
C ILE A 266 -6.24 4.72 15.85
N GLY A 267 -6.01 3.88 16.85
CA GLY A 267 -6.63 2.57 16.93
C GLY A 267 -7.29 2.36 18.28
N ILE A 268 -8.56 1.99 18.27
CA ILE A 268 -9.33 1.67 19.46
C ILE A 268 -9.78 0.22 19.32
N LEU A 269 -9.25 -0.66 20.16
CA LEU A 269 -9.75 -2.02 20.32
C LEU A 269 -10.69 -2.03 21.52
N ALA A 270 -11.87 -2.60 21.35
CA ALA A 270 -12.93 -2.66 22.34
C ALA A 270 -13.38 -4.11 22.60
N PRO A 271 -13.83 -4.42 23.83
CA PRO A 271 -14.52 -5.68 24.13
C PRO A 271 -15.74 -5.90 23.22
N GLY A 272 -16.16 -7.15 23.06
CA GLY A 272 -17.30 -7.54 22.21
C GLY A 272 -16.93 -8.41 21.02
N GLN A 273 -17.93 -8.71 20.19
CA GLN A 273 -17.76 -9.49 18.98
C GLN A 273 -16.95 -8.73 17.91
N TRP A 274 -16.48 -9.48 16.90
CA TRP A 274 -15.81 -8.90 15.74
C TRP A 274 -16.70 -7.85 15.07
N MET A 275 -16.20 -6.62 15.10
CA MET A 275 -16.67 -5.51 14.28
C MET A 275 -15.44 -4.73 13.85
N PHE A 276 -15.44 -4.21 12.64
CA PHE A 276 -14.29 -3.47 12.14
C PHE A 276 -14.75 -2.19 11.47
N GLU A 277 -14.01 -1.12 11.71
CA GLU A 277 -14.26 0.18 11.14
C GLU A 277 -12.94 0.84 10.74
N TRP A 278 -12.92 1.40 9.53
CA TRP A 278 -11.83 2.23 9.03
C TRP A 278 -12.39 3.58 8.60
N GLY A 279 -11.79 4.65 9.10
CA GLY A 279 -12.14 6.02 8.77
C GLY A 279 -10.94 6.86 8.34
N GLU A 280 -11.14 7.71 7.34
CA GLU A 280 -10.16 8.71 6.90
C GLU A 280 -10.77 10.10 6.99
N SER A 281 -9.98 11.04 7.50
CA SER A 281 -10.32 12.46 7.43
C SER A 281 -9.32 13.20 6.54
N TRP A 282 -9.86 13.94 5.58
CA TRP A 282 -9.12 14.68 4.58
C TRP A 282 -9.21 16.17 4.89
N PHE A 283 -8.12 16.76 5.38
CA PHE A 283 -8.07 18.20 5.69
C PHE A 283 -8.00 19.04 4.40
N PRO A 284 -8.50 20.30 4.42
CA PRO A 284 -8.33 21.24 3.32
C PRO A 284 -6.87 21.35 2.83
N GLY A 285 -6.65 21.21 1.53
CA GLY A 285 -5.32 21.21 0.92
C GLY A 285 -4.60 19.85 0.92
N SER A 286 -5.27 18.77 1.31
CA SER A 286 -4.79 17.39 1.11
C SER A 286 -5.15 16.86 -0.30
N THR A 287 -4.63 15.69 -0.68
CA THR A 287 -4.81 15.12 -2.03
C THR A 287 -6.28 15.02 -2.46
N TRP A 288 -7.16 14.53 -1.60
CA TRP A 288 -8.58 14.31 -1.94
C TRP A 288 -9.52 15.39 -1.43
N ASN A 289 -8.99 16.39 -0.71
CA ASN A 289 -9.71 17.60 -0.31
C ASN A 289 -8.90 18.85 -0.68
N SER A 290 -8.55 18.96 -1.96
CA SER A 290 -7.74 20.08 -2.46
C SER A 290 -8.54 21.37 -2.68
N PHE A 291 -9.87 21.27 -2.74
CA PHE A 291 -10.78 22.39 -3.07
C PHE A 291 -11.80 22.72 -1.98
N GLY A 292 -11.91 21.89 -0.93
CA GLY A 292 -12.86 22.12 0.15
C GLY A 292 -12.26 23.03 1.23
N ASP A 293 -13.16 23.69 1.96
CA ASP A 293 -12.82 24.61 3.05
C ASP A 293 -13.07 23.97 4.44
N SER A 294 -13.64 22.77 4.48
CA SER A 294 -13.93 21.97 5.68
C SER A 294 -13.21 20.63 5.64
N VAL A 295 -12.99 20.02 6.81
CA VAL A 295 -12.50 18.64 6.89
C VAL A 295 -13.61 17.68 6.50
N GLU A 296 -13.33 16.78 5.57
CA GLU A 296 -14.26 15.71 5.19
C GLU A 296 -13.88 14.40 5.88
N VAL A 297 -14.88 13.72 6.45
CA VAL A 297 -14.72 12.44 7.15
C VAL A 297 -15.48 11.36 6.40
N GLU A 298 -14.73 10.37 5.91
CA GLU A 298 -15.25 9.18 5.26
C GLU A 298 -15.00 7.96 6.15
N LEU A 299 -15.97 7.05 6.22
CA LEU A 299 -15.91 5.92 7.13
C LEU A 299 -16.65 4.71 6.56
N ASP A 300 -15.99 3.56 6.63
CA ASP A 300 -16.53 2.26 6.27
C ASP A 300 -16.46 1.30 7.46
N TYR A 301 -17.48 0.46 7.61
CA TYR A 301 -17.57 -0.49 8.71
C TYR A 301 -18.07 -1.87 8.25
N GLU A 302 -17.86 -2.86 9.10
CA GLU A 302 -18.50 -4.17 9.03
C GLU A 302 -18.86 -4.68 10.44
N GLY A 303 -19.98 -5.39 10.52
CA GLY A 303 -20.30 -6.20 11.70
C GLY A 303 -19.75 -7.62 11.58
N TYR A 304 -20.22 -8.49 12.46
CA TYR A 304 -19.77 -9.89 12.56
C TYR A 304 -19.79 -10.66 11.24
N TYR A 305 -20.80 -10.44 10.40
CA TYR A 305 -20.96 -11.14 9.11
C TYR A 305 -20.19 -10.51 7.93
N GLY A 306 -19.41 -9.46 8.18
CA GLY A 306 -18.62 -8.78 7.13
C GLY A 306 -19.47 -7.92 6.17
N ARG A 307 -18.84 -7.46 5.09
CA ARG A 307 -19.48 -6.64 4.04
C ARG A 307 -19.95 -7.47 2.85
N LYS A 308 -21.10 -7.09 2.28
CA LYS A 308 -21.59 -7.61 0.99
C LYS A 308 -21.17 -6.74 -0.20
N THR A 309 -20.84 -5.48 0.05
CA THR A 309 -20.42 -4.50 -0.94
C THR A 309 -18.96 -4.14 -0.76
N TYR A 310 -18.32 -3.70 -1.84
CA TYR A 310 -16.97 -3.16 -1.78
C TYR A 310 -16.95 -1.87 -0.93
N PRO A 311 -15.93 -1.64 -0.09
CA PRO A 311 -15.80 -0.40 0.69
C PRO A 311 -15.63 0.82 -0.21
N ASP A 312 -16.26 1.93 0.15
CA ASP A 312 -16.20 3.20 -0.57
C ASP A 312 -14.79 3.80 -0.47
N ILE A 313 -14.16 3.71 0.72
CA ILE A 313 -12.74 4.12 0.96
C ILE A 313 -11.75 3.24 0.17
N GLY A 314 -12.21 2.08 -0.29
CA GLY A 314 -11.46 1.19 -1.17
C GLY A 314 -10.35 0.41 -0.49
N GLY A 315 -9.17 0.37 -1.10
CA GLY A 315 -8.11 -0.57 -0.73
C GLY A 315 -7.51 -0.38 0.67
N CYS A 316 -7.55 0.85 1.21
CA CYS A 316 -7.06 1.12 2.57
C CYS A 316 -7.82 0.30 3.61
N TYR A 317 -9.13 0.12 3.44
CA TYR A 317 -9.99 -0.67 4.33
C TYR A 317 -9.44 -2.08 4.57
N TYR A 318 -9.17 -2.83 3.49
CA TYR A 318 -8.65 -4.21 3.61
C TYR A 318 -7.23 -4.25 4.17
N SER A 319 -6.41 -3.26 3.83
CA SER A 319 -5.03 -3.16 4.31
C SER A 319 -4.95 -2.91 5.83
N SER A 320 -5.83 -2.06 6.36
CA SER A 320 -5.95 -1.80 7.80
C SER A 320 -6.63 -2.95 8.53
N ARG A 321 -7.66 -3.55 7.93
CA ARG A 321 -8.37 -4.72 8.47
C ARG A 321 -7.44 -5.91 8.66
N LEU A 322 -6.56 -6.15 7.68
CA LEU A 322 -5.52 -7.18 7.79
C LEU A 322 -4.64 -6.94 9.02
N ALA A 323 -4.13 -5.73 9.21
CA ALA A 323 -3.26 -5.42 10.35
C ALA A 323 -3.97 -5.57 11.71
N VAL A 324 -5.27 -5.27 11.80
CA VAL A 324 -6.09 -5.54 13.00
C VAL A 324 -6.25 -7.04 13.24
N ALA A 325 -6.59 -7.79 12.19
CA ALA A 325 -6.78 -9.24 12.31
C ALA A 325 -5.47 -9.93 12.73
N GLU A 326 -4.32 -9.47 12.23
CA GLU A 326 -3.00 -9.90 12.67
C GLU A 326 -2.78 -9.63 14.17
N LYS A 327 -3.13 -8.44 14.67
CA LYS A 327 -2.99 -8.09 16.08
C LYS A 327 -3.85 -8.97 16.99
N TYR A 328 -5.12 -9.17 16.65
CA TYR A 328 -6.01 -10.04 17.42
C TYR A 328 -5.54 -11.50 17.40
N ARG A 329 -5.05 -11.97 16.25
CA ARG A 329 -4.47 -13.30 16.13
C ARG A 329 -3.24 -13.47 17.02
N GLU A 330 -2.35 -12.49 17.04
CA GLU A 330 -1.18 -12.47 17.93
C GLU A 330 -1.59 -12.54 19.40
N MET A 331 -2.60 -11.78 19.80
CA MET A 331 -3.12 -11.75 21.17
C MET A 331 -3.90 -13.01 21.55
N LYS A 332 -4.30 -13.85 20.58
CA LYS A 332 -5.29 -14.91 20.76
C LYS A 332 -6.57 -14.40 21.44
N ARG A 333 -7.05 -13.26 20.94
CA ARG A 333 -8.25 -12.57 21.41
C ARG A 333 -9.07 -12.06 20.23
N THR A 334 -10.31 -11.69 20.50
CA THR A 334 -11.20 -11.01 19.55
C THR A 334 -11.75 -9.73 20.14
N GLY A 335 -12.42 -8.93 19.32
CA GLY A 335 -12.95 -7.64 19.74
C GLY A 335 -13.49 -6.81 18.60
N SER A 336 -14.08 -5.68 18.96
CA SER A 336 -14.42 -4.62 18.02
C SER A 336 -13.23 -3.69 17.81
N ALA A 337 -12.92 -3.34 16.57
CA ALA A 337 -11.84 -2.42 16.23
C ALA A 337 -12.35 -1.19 15.48
N MET A 338 -11.91 -0.02 15.91
CA MET A 338 -12.11 1.25 15.23
C MET A 338 -10.75 1.84 14.91
N LEU A 339 -10.47 2.05 13.63
CA LEU A 339 -9.24 2.67 13.17
C LEU A 339 -9.57 3.96 12.44
N TRP A 340 -8.94 5.06 12.86
CA TRP A 340 -9.11 6.36 12.24
C TRP A 340 -7.77 6.94 11.82
N ARG A 341 -7.77 7.62 10.69
CA ARG A 341 -6.61 8.33 10.15
C ARG A 341 -6.96 9.77 9.86
N GLU A 342 -6.15 10.70 10.35
CA GLU A 342 -6.18 12.09 9.94
C GLU A 342 -5.06 12.38 8.94
N ILE A 343 -5.40 12.82 7.73
CA ILE A 343 -4.44 13.25 6.71
C ILE A 343 -4.38 14.78 6.74
N TYR A 344 -3.24 15.32 7.18
CA TYR A 344 -3.03 16.76 7.31
C TYR A 344 -2.54 17.41 6.01
N PRO A 345 -2.70 18.75 5.90
CA PRO A 345 -2.22 19.49 4.74
C PRO A 345 -0.72 19.26 4.52
N GLY A 346 -0.32 19.17 3.24
CA GLY A 346 1.07 18.91 2.84
C GLY A 346 1.44 17.44 2.66
N PHE A 347 0.60 16.51 3.12
CA PHE A 347 0.68 15.10 2.70
C PHE A 347 -0.21 14.89 1.47
N ASN A 348 0.29 15.31 0.31
CA ASN A 348 -0.50 15.35 -0.93
C ASN A 348 -0.02 14.36 -2.01
N ILE A 349 0.62 13.24 -1.63
CA ILE A 349 1.12 12.24 -2.59
C ILE A 349 0.60 10.82 -2.28
N PRO A 350 0.08 10.08 -3.28
CA PRO A 350 -0.51 8.77 -3.06
C PRO A 350 0.60 7.70 -3.01
N VAL A 351 1.13 7.47 -1.81
CA VAL A 351 2.19 6.49 -1.52
C VAL A 351 1.77 5.03 -1.72
N GLY A 352 0.47 4.72 -1.56
CA GLY A 352 -0.10 3.38 -1.70
C GLY A 352 -0.65 2.82 -0.38
N VAL A 353 -1.46 1.75 -0.48
CA VAL A 353 -2.16 1.14 0.68
C VAL A 353 -1.21 0.45 1.67
N TRP A 354 0.00 0.08 1.23
CA TRP A 354 1.05 -0.43 2.12
C TRP A 354 1.34 0.56 3.25
N TYR A 355 1.28 1.87 2.98
CA TYR A 355 1.56 2.91 3.98
C TYR A 355 0.58 2.83 5.14
N VAL A 356 -0.70 2.53 4.86
CA VAL A 356 -1.71 2.32 5.90
C VAL A 356 -1.43 1.03 6.66
N ARG A 357 -1.26 -0.11 5.96
CA ARG A 357 -0.99 -1.41 6.58
C ARG A 357 0.21 -1.38 7.51
N GLU A 358 1.36 -0.88 7.05
CA GLU A 358 2.58 -0.86 7.85
C GLU A 358 2.50 0.15 9.01
N ASN A 359 1.81 1.30 8.85
CA ASN A 359 1.59 2.21 9.97
C ASN A 359 0.66 1.63 11.03
N VAL A 360 -0.38 0.88 10.65
CA VAL A 360 -1.29 0.22 11.59
C VAL A 360 -0.58 -0.94 12.30
N ARG A 361 0.26 -1.71 11.60
CA ARG A 361 1.13 -2.72 12.24
C ARG A 361 2.05 -2.09 13.28
N GLU A 362 2.70 -0.98 12.92
CA GLU A 362 3.60 -0.28 13.83
C GLU A 362 2.86 0.41 14.98
N LEU A 363 1.65 0.92 14.75
CA LEU A 363 0.73 1.41 15.78
C LEU A 363 0.49 0.34 16.85
N PHE A 364 0.19 -0.89 16.44
CA PHE A 364 -0.09 -2.00 17.36
C PHE A 364 1.14 -2.69 17.98
N ARG A 365 2.34 -2.37 17.51
CA ARG A 365 3.59 -2.69 18.22
C ARG A 365 3.84 -1.74 19.40
N GLY A 366 3.25 -0.55 19.36
CA GLY A 366 3.27 0.38 20.48
C GLY A 366 2.50 -0.14 21.69
N LYS A 367 2.74 0.48 22.85
CA LYS A 367 1.98 0.18 24.07
C LYS A 367 0.63 0.91 24.04
N PRO A 368 -0.51 0.23 24.27
CA PRO A 368 -1.79 0.90 24.40
C PRO A 368 -1.93 1.62 25.74
N GLU A 369 -2.77 2.65 25.74
CA GLU A 369 -3.44 3.12 26.95
C GLU A 369 -4.74 2.33 27.16
N ILE A 370 -4.98 1.93 28.40
CA ILE A 370 -6.07 1.02 28.77
C ILE A 370 -7.17 1.80 29.50
N PHE A 371 -8.42 1.52 29.16
CA PHE A 371 -9.60 2.16 29.74
C PHE A 371 -10.69 1.13 30.03
N ASN A 372 -11.50 1.42 31.04
CA ASN A 372 -12.62 0.56 31.44
C ASN A 372 -13.92 0.86 30.67
N ASN A 373 -14.02 2.03 30.04
CA ASN A 373 -15.19 2.43 29.28
C ASN A 373 -14.82 3.24 28.04
N ILE A 374 -15.75 3.23 27.06
CA ILE A 374 -15.55 3.89 25.77
C ILE A 374 -15.51 5.41 25.91
N GLN A 375 -16.19 6.00 26.88
CA GLN A 375 -16.25 7.44 27.09
C GLN A 375 -14.86 7.99 27.47
N GLU A 376 -14.14 7.31 28.36
CA GLU A 376 -12.76 7.62 28.75
C GLU A 376 -11.79 7.43 27.59
N ALA A 377 -11.90 6.31 26.87
CA ALA A 377 -11.07 6.04 25.69
C ALA A 377 -11.22 7.15 24.64
N VAL A 378 -12.46 7.56 24.34
CA VAL A 378 -12.72 8.62 23.35
C VAL A 378 -12.30 10.00 23.87
N LYS A 379 -12.48 10.28 25.17
CA LYS A 379 -11.96 11.50 25.79
C LYS A 379 -10.44 11.57 25.70
N TYR A 380 -9.75 10.45 25.87
CA TYR A 380 -8.30 10.39 25.65
C TYR A 380 -7.93 10.67 24.20
N VAL A 381 -8.61 10.04 23.24
CA VAL A 381 -8.39 10.27 21.80
C VAL A 381 -8.56 11.75 21.43
N SER A 382 -9.57 12.44 21.96
CA SER A 382 -9.82 13.87 21.68
C SER A 382 -8.69 14.83 22.05
N LYS A 383 -7.70 14.39 22.85
CA LYS A 383 -6.50 15.19 23.17
C LYS A 383 -5.52 15.26 21.99
N PHE A 384 -5.61 14.33 21.04
CA PHE A 384 -4.69 14.18 19.91
C PHE A 384 -5.33 14.55 18.58
N THR A 385 -6.63 14.30 18.41
CA THR A 385 -7.35 14.57 17.16
C THR A 385 -7.40 16.07 16.87
N LYS A 386 -7.17 16.46 15.61
CA LYS A 386 -7.51 17.82 15.14
C LYS A 386 -8.93 17.89 14.60
N VAL A 387 -9.48 16.76 14.16
CA VAL A 387 -10.91 16.66 13.83
C VAL A 387 -11.70 16.65 15.12
N ASP A 388 -12.81 17.39 15.16
CA ASP A 388 -13.73 17.33 16.29
C ASP A 388 -14.20 15.88 16.48
N ILE A 389 -13.98 15.34 17.67
CA ILE A 389 -14.35 13.97 18.02
C ILE A 389 -15.85 13.68 17.80
N ARG A 390 -16.71 14.71 17.85
CA ARG A 390 -18.13 14.61 17.54
C ARG A 390 -18.38 14.20 16.08
N ALA A 391 -17.53 14.63 15.15
CA ALA A 391 -17.63 14.24 13.74
C ALA A 391 -17.33 12.74 13.56
N TRP A 392 -16.26 12.25 14.21
CA TRP A 392 -15.95 10.81 14.25
C TRP A 392 -17.09 10.00 14.87
N LYS A 393 -17.60 10.42 16.04
CA LYS A 393 -18.73 9.76 16.72
C LYS A 393 -20.00 9.71 15.87
N ALA A 394 -20.32 10.79 15.15
CA ALA A 394 -21.52 10.87 14.33
C ALA A 394 -21.47 9.88 13.15
N LYS A 395 -20.28 9.69 12.56
CA LYS A 395 -20.07 8.78 11.43
C LYS A 395 -19.85 7.33 11.85
N SER A 396 -19.21 7.09 13.00
CA SER A 396 -18.87 5.75 13.48
C SER A 396 -20.13 4.92 13.78
N ASN A 397 -20.19 3.73 13.21
CA ASN A 397 -21.26 2.77 13.49
C ASN A 397 -20.88 1.86 14.66
N ASN A 398 -19.60 1.51 14.78
CA ASN A 398 -19.11 0.71 15.90
C ASN A 398 -19.29 1.45 17.22
N MET A 399 -19.03 2.77 17.25
CA MET A 399 -19.26 3.59 18.44
C MET A 399 -20.72 3.59 18.90
N LYS A 400 -21.67 3.69 17.96
CA LYS A 400 -23.11 3.67 18.27
C LYS A 400 -23.52 2.36 18.93
N TYR A 401 -23.01 1.25 18.39
CA TYR A 401 -23.24 -0.09 18.95
C TYR A 401 -22.66 -0.24 20.36
N LEU A 402 -21.39 0.12 20.53
CA LEU A 402 -20.68 0.00 21.82
C LEU A 402 -21.31 0.88 22.92
N VAL A 403 -21.81 2.07 22.57
CA VAL A 403 -22.53 2.93 23.53
C VAL A 403 -23.92 2.36 23.85
N SER A 404 -24.67 1.90 22.85
CA SER A 404 -26.04 1.38 23.06
C SER A 404 -26.13 0.10 23.89
N ASN A 405 -25.08 -0.73 23.87
CA ASN A 405 -25.04 -1.94 24.71
C ASN A 405 -24.68 -1.63 26.17
N LEU A 406 -24.03 -0.51 26.46
CA LEU A 406 -23.73 -0.08 27.83
C LEU A 406 -24.96 0.52 28.54
N ASP A 407 -25.89 1.13 27.78
CA ASP A 407 -27.14 1.70 28.34
C ASP A 407 -28.21 0.63 28.62
N ASN A 408 -27.99 -0.63 28.22
CA ASN A 408 -28.92 -1.76 28.39
C ASN A 408 -28.53 -2.72 29.53
N TYR A 409 -27.56 -2.35 30.37
CA TYR A 409 -27.14 -3.12 31.55
C TYR A 409 -27.32 -2.34 32.85
#